data_AF-A0A1V6CWM5-F1
#
_entry.id   AF-A0A1V6CWM5-F1
#
_cell.length_a   1.000
_cell.length_b   1.000
_cell.length_c   1.000
_cell.angle_alpha   90.00
_cell.angle_beta   90.00
_cell.angle_gamma   90.00
#
_symmetry.space_group_name_H-M   'P 1'
#
loop_
_entity.id
_entity.type
_entity.pdbx_description
1 polymer ?
#
loop_
_entity_poly.entity_id
_entity_poly.type
_entity_poly.pdbx_seq_one_letter_code
_entity_poly.pdbx_strand_id
1 'polypeptide(L)'
;MNILIAPNPMKGSLDSKSFAACIGKGFREVSPVFNLREVPLADGGDDTGKILTALMQGRIFRESATGPAGGEIFAEYAIAGRTAIIEMASASGLRLLGPGEANPEKTTSRGTGELIRAAVDRGCTRILLGAGGSATVDGGIGMLGALGFSFFDVHGSELKALPCSLGLVERIQRSAEWPEGVGITILADVDNPLCGEQGAARIFGPQKGADQEMVLRIEERLSHWIGVLEREAGTSLRDIPGMGAAGGVASGLVVFLNGRIVNGAGYIFDLLEMEKQIAWADWIITGEGCADKRGGSAKAPGALARLASAAGKPVTMIAGSYDPDISAGYDGTFSISNGSEPLAELLKKAAEKTTLLARQIASILLKSYPENFKAHQIFTEIENLIREGKNARAQELLEVISQDACSHFWYLKGLISFKSQDWGNAMNHFRKSFDLDPGNSKPATNLTIIQQILSFRNPDLLNP
;
A
#
# COMPACT_ATOMS: atom_id res chain seq x y z
N MET A 1 -24.61 -5.28 7.67
CA MET A 1 -23.66 -4.24 8.11
C MET A 1 -22.44 -4.27 7.22
N ASN A 2 -22.04 -3.13 6.69
CA ASN A 2 -20.89 -2.97 5.80
C ASN A 2 -19.62 -2.66 6.62
N ILE A 3 -18.59 -3.48 6.46
CA ILE A 3 -17.30 -3.32 7.13
C ILE A 3 -16.23 -3.05 6.07
N LEU A 4 -15.60 -1.88 6.13
CA LEU A 4 -14.41 -1.58 5.34
C LEU A 4 -13.17 -2.01 6.12
N ILE A 5 -12.37 -2.90 5.54
CA ILE A 5 -11.13 -3.41 6.11
C ILE A 5 -9.98 -2.82 5.32
N ALA A 6 -9.32 -1.81 5.88
CA ALA A 6 -8.25 -1.07 5.22
C ALA A 6 -6.99 -0.92 6.08
N PRO A 7 -6.20 -2.00 6.26
CA PRO A 7 -4.97 -1.97 7.05
C PRO A 7 -3.74 -1.56 6.21
N ASN A 8 -2.77 -0.95 6.87
CA ASN A 8 -1.39 -0.78 6.40
C ASN A 8 -0.55 -2.03 6.77
N PRO A 9 0.60 -2.30 6.12
CA PRO A 9 1.43 -3.46 6.47
C PRO A 9 1.90 -3.46 7.93
N MET A 10 2.00 -4.66 8.50
CA MET A 10 2.69 -4.92 9.75
C MET A 10 4.15 -5.24 9.43
N LYS A 11 5.00 -4.20 9.44
CA LYS A 11 6.43 -4.30 9.07
C LYS A 11 7.10 -5.53 9.70
N GLY A 12 7.73 -6.36 8.86
CA GLY A 12 8.41 -7.58 9.27
C GLY A 12 7.50 -8.80 9.52
N SER A 13 6.19 -8.71 9.24
CA SER A 13 5.25 -9.80 9.43
C SER A 13 4.21 -9.94 8.30
N LEU A 14 3.13 -9.14 8.32
CA LEU A 14 2.03 -9.24 7.35
C LEU A 14 2.08 -8.06 6.37
N ASP A 15 2.03 -8.36 5.08
CA ASP A 15 1.67 -7.35 4.09
C ASP A 15 0.20 -6.91 4.27
N SER A 16 -0.17 -5.75 3.74
CA SER A 16 -1.51 -5.18 3.92
C SER A 16 -2.62 -6.08 3.37
N LYS A 17 -2.35 -6.84 2.30
CA LYS A 17 -3.31 -7.78 1.71
C LYS A 17 -3.59 -8.95 2.65
N SER A 18 -2.54 -9.58 3.18
CA SER A 18 -2.64 -10.70 4.11
C SER A 18 -3.24 -10.24 5.44
N PHE A 19 -2.92 -9.02 5.88
CA PHE A 19 -3.55 -8.42 7.05
C PHE A 19 -5.06 -8.24 6.84
N ALA A 20 -5.48 -7.64 5.72
CA ALA A 20 -6.89 -7.46 5.40
C ALA A 20 -7.63 -8.81 5.32
N ALA A 21 -7.02 -9.80 4.68
CA ALA A 21 -7.58 -11.15 4.56
C ALA A 21 -7.76 -11.84 5.93
N CYS A 22 -6.79 -11.70 6.85
CA CYS A 22 -6.90 -12.24 8.22
C CYS A 22 -8.05 -11.59 9.00
N ILE A 23 -8.20 -10.26 8.91
CA ILE A 23 -9.32 -9.55 9.53
C ILE A 23 -10.65 -10.04 8.92
N GLY A 24 -10.72 -10.08 7.58
CA GLY A 24 -11.92 -10.52 6.88
C GLY A 24 -12.31 -11.96 7.19
N LYS A 25 -11.32 -12.85 7.32
CA LYS A 25 -11.53 -14.24 7.78
C LYS A 25 -12.17 -14.27 9.17
N GLY A 26 -11.63 -13.52 10.13
CA GLY A 26 -12.19 -13.45 11.48
C GLY A 26 -13.64 -12.98 11.52
N PHE A 27 -14.00 -11.98 10.71
CA PHE A 27 -15.38 -11.51 10.59
C PHE A 27 -16.31 -12.56 9.97
N ARG A 28 -15.89 -13.20 8.88
CA ARG A 28 -16.68 -14.24 8.19
C ARG A 28 -16.89 -15.49 9.05
N GLU A 29 -15.95 -15.82 9.95
CA GLU A 29 -16.10 -16.93 10.90
C GLU A 29 -17.20 -16.69 11.94
N VAL A 30 -17.48 -15.42 12.29
CA VAL A 30 -18.53 -15.09 13.27
C VAL A 30 -19.90 -15.08 12.64
N SER A 31 -20.06 -14.38 11.52
CA SER A 31 -21.39 -14.20 10.93
C SER A 31 -21.32 -13.78 9.48
N PRO A 32 -22.24 -14.28 8.62
CA PRO A 32 -22.32 -13.86 7.24
C PRO A 32 -23.09 -12.54 7.04
N VAL A 33 -23.60 -11.90 8.11
CA VAL A 33 -24.32 -10.61 8.03
C VAL A 33 -23.41 -9.41 7.74
N PHE A 34 -22.10 -9.61 7.88
CA PHE A 34 -21.09 -8.60 7.57
C PHE A 34 -20.77 -8.65 6.08
N ASN A 35 -21.04 -7.56 5.37
CA ASN A 35 -20.52 -7.36 4.02
C ASN A 35 -19.14 -6.75 4.15
N LEU A 36 -18.13 -7.34 3.51
CA LEU A 36 -16.74 -6.91 3.69
C LEU A 36 -16.20 -6.30 2.40
N ARG A 37 -15.46 -5.19 2.52
CA ARG A 37 -14.55 -4.70 1.48
C ARG A 37 -13.15 -4.67 2.04
N GLU A 38 -12.26 -5.46 1.45
CA GLU A 38 -10.84 -5.54 1.82
C GLU A 38 -10.04 -4.62 0.90
N VAL A 39 -9.55 -3.51 1.44
CA VAL A 39 -8.89 -2.42 0.72
C VAL A 39 -7.49 -2.20 1.33
N PRO A 40 -6.48 -3.00 0.95
CA PRO A 40 -5.14 -2.89 1.53
C PRO A 40 -4.53 -1.51 1.25
N LEU A 41 -3.98 -0.89 2.29
CA LEU A 41 -3.35 0.43 2.22
C LEU A 41 -1.82 0.34 2.07
N ALA A 42 -1.24 1.45 1.63
CA ALA A 42 0.18 1.77 1.73
C ALA A 42 0.33 3.29 1.96
N ASP A 43 1.51 3.72 2.37
CA ASP A 43 1.82 5.12 2.71
C ASP A 43 2.91 5.75 1.83
N GLY A 44 3.46 5.04 0.84
CA GLY A 44 4.62 5.48 0.06
C GLY A 44 5.93 4.80 0.47
N GLY A 45 5.90 4.07 1.60
CA GLY A 45 6.96 3.22 2.10
C GLY A 45 7.06 1.87 1.37
N ASP A 46 7.62 0.87 2.07
CA ASP A 46 7.78 -0.49 1.55
C ASP A 46 6.44 -1.12 1.12
N ASP A 47 6.48 -1.95 0.08
CA ASP A 47 5.34 -2.66 -0.53
C ASP A 47 4.31 -1.77 -1.25
N THR A 48 4.48 -0.44 -1.24
CA THR A 48 3.65 0.49 -2.03
C THR A 48 3.63 0.12 -3.51
N GLY A 49 4.77 -0.24 -4.08
CA GLY A 49 4.88 -0.63 -5.49
C GLY A 49 4.11 -1.90 -5.81
N LYS A 50 4.09 -2.90 -4.90
CA LYS A 50 3.30 -4.13 -5.09
C LYS A 50 1.81 -3.82 -5.08
N ILE A 51 1.36 -2.96 -4.16
CA ILE A 51 -0.05 -2.56 -4.06
C ILE A 51 -0.47 -1.79 -5.32
N LEU A 52 0.31 -0.80 -5.74
CA LEU A 52 0.04 -0.05 -6.98
C LEU A 52 0.06 -0.98 -8.20
N THR A 53 0.98 -1.92 -8.27
CA THR A 53 1.04 -2.91 -9.35
C THR A 53 -0.24 -3.73 -9.41
N ALA A 54 -0.73 -4.22 -8.27
CA ALA A 54 -1.97 -4.97 -8.22
C ALA A 54 -3.19 -4.11 -8.59
N LEU A 55 -3.30 -2.89 -8.04
CA LEU A 55 -4.42 -1.98 -8.30
C LEU A 55 -4.48 -1.52 -9.76
N MET A 56 -3.32 -1.25 -10.36
CA MET A 56 -3.21 -0.78 -11.74
C MET A 56 -3.07 -1.92 -12.75
N GLN A 57 -3.15 -3.19 -12.30
CA GLN A 57 -2.98 -4.39 -13.15
C GLN A 57 -1.66 -4.36 -13.94
N GLY A 58 -0.59 -3.90 -13.29
CA GLY A 58 0.73 -3.78 -13.87
C GLY A 58 1.41 -5.13 -14.09
N ARG A 59 2.22 -5.21 -15.14
CA ARG A 59 3.10 -6.35 -15.42
C ARG A 59 4.47 -6.10 -14.81
N ILE A 60 5.02 -7.10 -14.13
CA ILE A 60 6.35 -7.04 -13.52
C ILE A 60 7.44 -7.26 -14.60
N PHE A 61 8.50 -6.47 -14.51
CA PHE A 61 9.71 -6.53 -15.31
C PHE A 61 10.92 -6.63 -14.38
N ARG A 62 11.99 -7.24 -14.90
CA ARG A 62 13.24 -7.43 -14.17
C ARG A 62 14.39 -6.90 -15.01
N GLU A 63 15.18 -6.00 -14.44
CA GLU A 63 16.37 -5.43 -15.10
C GLU A 63 17.61 -5.70 -14.27
N SER A 64 18.75 -5.80 -14.95
CA SER A 64 20.04 -5.64 -14.30
C SER A 64 20.24 -4.17 -13.93
N ALA A 65 20.67 -3.92 -12.69
CA ALA A 65 20.86 -2.59 -12.14
C ALA A 65 22.01 -2.58 -11.12
N THR A 66 22.53 -1.41 -10.82
CA THR A 66 23.56 -1.18 -9.82
C THR A 66 22.93 -1.14 -8.43
N GLY A 67 23.25 -2.11 -7.59
CA GLY A 67 22.85 -2.18 -6.19
C GLY A 67 23.44 -1.05 -5.35
N PRO A 68 22.95 -0.87 -4.11
CA PRO A 68 23.39 0.24 -3.26
C PRO A 68 24.88 0.20 -2.94
N ALA A 69 25.51 -0.98 -2.87
CA ALA A 69 26.96 -1.14 -2.67
C ALA A 69 27.80 -1.01 -3.96
N GLY A 70 27.17 -0.75 -5.11
CA GLY A 70 27.83 -0.57 -6.41
C GLY A 70 27.98 -1.85 -7.25
N GLY A 71 27.64 -3.02 -6.72
CA GLY A 71 27.62 -4.29 -7.47
C GLY A 71 26.37 -4.46 -8.32
N GLU A 72 26.41 -5.35 -9.31
CA GLU A 72 25.26 -5.68 -10.14
C GLU A 72 24.23 -6.53 -9.38
N ILE A 73 22.95 -6.17 -9.52
CA ILE A 73 21.81 -6.90 -8.99
C ILE A 73 20.71 -6.98 -10.04
N PHE A 74 19.72 -7.85 -9.82
CA PHE A 74 18.48 -7.79 -10.57
C PHE A 74 17.38 -7.15 -9.73
N ALA A 75 16.86 -6.02 -10.23
CA ALA A 75 15.78 -5.29 -9.59
C ALA A 75 14.47 -5.47 -10.36
N GLU A 76 13.36 -5.42 -9.64
CA GLU A 76 12.01 -5.55 -10.20
C GLU A 76 11.27 -4.22 -10.13
N TYR A 77 10.49 -3.94 -11.18
CA TYR A 77 9.55 -2.82 -11.28
C TYR A 77 8.36 -3.26 -12.13
N ALA A 78 7.29 -2.48 -12.16
CA ALA A 78 6.10 -2.82 -12.94
C ALA A 78 5.73 -1.74 -13.95
N ILE A 79 5.01 -2.14 -15.00
CA ILE A 79 4.43 -1.23 -15.98
C ILE A 79 2.93 -1.53 -16.12
N ALA A 80 2.12 -0.49 -15.94
CA ALA A 80 0.67 -0.48 -16.16
C ALA A 80 0.33 0.55 -17.25
N GLY A 81 0.05 0.08 -18.47
CA GLY A 81 -0.14 0.97 -19.62
C GLY A 81 1.13 1.77 -19.93
N ARG A 82 1.06 3.10 -19.79
CA ARG A 82 2.21 4.03 -19.93
C ARG A 82 2.80 4.47 -18.58
N THR A 83 2.38 3.86 -17.48
CA THR A 83 2.83 4.20 -16.13
C THR A 83 3.81 3.14 -15.63
N ALA A 84 5.03 3.53 -15.31
CA ALA A 84 5.96 2.70 -14.57
C ALA A 84 5.79 2.89 -13.07
N ILE A 85 5.88 1.80 -12.32
CA ILE A 85 5.79 1.75 -10.86
C ILE A 85 7.12 1.20 -10.37
N ILE A 86 7.93 2.07 -9.77
CA ILE A 86 9.30 1.79 -9.35
C ILE A 86 9.38 2.01 -7.84
N GLU A 87 9.79 0.99 -7.08
CA GLU A 87 10.23 1.19 -5.70
C GLU A 87 11.72 1.37 -5.70
N MET A 88 12.24 2.47 -5.17
CA MET A 88 13.70 2.63 -5.12
C MET A 88 14.36 1.52 -4.30
N ALA A 89 13.66 0.96 -3.30
CA ALA A 89 14.17 -0.12 -2.47
C ALA A 89 14.45 -1.43 -3.26
N SER A 90 13.94 -1.55 -4.49
CA SER A 90 14.25 -2.67 -5.39
C SER A 90 15.69 -2.64 -5.90
N ALA A 91 16.28 -1.44 -6.07
CA ALA A 91 17.61 -1.26 -6.62
C ALA A 91 18.60 -0.57 -5.65
N SER A 92 18.09 0.25 -4.74
CA SER A 92 18.86 1.12 -3.85
C SER A 92 18.37 1.03 -2.40
N GLY A 93 17.80 -0.12 -2.01
CA GLY A 93 17.18 -0.36 -0.71
C GLY A 93 18.12 -0.92 0.35
N LEU A 94 17.84 -0.60 1.62
CA LEU A 94 18.61 -1.08 2.78
C LEU A 94 18.61 -2.60 2.89
N ARG A 95 17.51 -3.25 2.45
CA ARG A 95 17.33 -4.72 2.41
C ARG A 95 18.32 -5.46 1.49
N LEU A 96 19.00 -4.74 0.60
CA LEU A 96 19.96 -5.32 -0.34
C LEU A 96 21.38 -5.35 0.21
N LEU A 97 21.60 -4.77 1.40
CA LEU A 97 22.90 -4.72 2.05
C LEU A 97 23.06 -5.86 3.06
N GLY A 98 24.23 -6.48 3.03
CA GLY A 98 24.66 -7.45 4.02
C GLY A 98 25.05 -6.79 5.37
N PRO A 99 25.29 -7.61 6.40
CA PRO A 99 25.75 -7.12 7.70
C PRO A 99 27.04 -6.30 7.58
N GLY A 100 27.02 -5.07 8.08
CA GLY A 100 28.18 -4.16 8.05
C GLY A 100 28.39 -3.40 6.73
N GLU A 101 27.56 -3.62 5.71
CA GLU A 101 27.66 -2.89 4.43
C GLU A 101 26.94 -1.53 4.42
N ALA A 102 26.07 -1.29 5.40
CA ALA A 102 25.34 -0.03 5.57
C ALA A 102 26.31 1.14 5.84
N ASN A 103 26.57 1.93 4.80
CA ASN A 103 27.40 3.13 4.90
C ASN A 103 26.92 4.19 3.88
N PRO A 104 26.23 5.26 4.33
CA PRO A 104 25.62 6.24 3.44
C PRO A 104 26.62 7.14 2.71
N GLU A 105 27.90 7.16 3.11
CA GLU A 105 28.96 7.84 2.35
C GLU A 105 29.42 7.02 1.13
N LYS A 106 29.07 5.73 1.07
CA LYS A 106 29.45 4.81 -0.01
C LYS A 106 28.28 4.34 -0.85
N THR A 107 27.07 4.31 -0.31
CA THR A 107 25.91 3.77 -1.02
C THR A 107 25.43 4.69 -2.14
N THR A 108 24.95 4.11 -3.23
CA THR A 108 24.53 4.87 -4.43
C THR A 108 23.09 4.61 -4.85
N SER A 109 22.41 5.65 -5.34
CA SER A 109 21.07 5.56 -5.94
C SER A 109 21.07 5.21 -7.44
N ARG A 110 22.24 4.89 -8.02
CA ARG A 110 22.42 4.66 -9.45
C ARG A 110 21.42 3.66 -10.05
N GLY A 111 21.21 2.51 -9.40
CA GLY A 111 20.26 1.51 -9.89
C GLY A 111 18.82 2.00 -10.01
N THR A 112 18.41 2.94 -9.14
CA THR A 112 17.09 3.59 -9.28
C THR A 112 17.00 4.40 -10.58
N GLY A 113 18.06 5.12 -10.96
CA GLY A 113 18.12 5.84 -12.22
C GLY A 113 18.13 4.91 -13.44
N GLU A 114 18.80 3.76 -13.33
CA GLU A 114 18.81 2.73 -14.37
C GLU A 114 17.41 2.13 -14.59
N LEU A 115 16.64 1.88 -13.52
CA LEU A 115 15.24 1.46 -13.63
C LEU A 115 14.34 2.53 -14.27
N ILE A 116 14.53 3.81 -13.91
CA ILE A 116 13.79 4.92 -14.51
C ILE A 116 14.10 5.00 -16.01
N ARG A 117 15.38 4.92 -16.40
CA ARG A 117 15.79 4.89 -17.81
C ARG A 117 15.15 3.71 -18.55
N ALA A 118 15.25 2.51 -17.99
CA ALA A 118 14.68 1.29 -18.56
C ALA A 118 13.16 1.38 -18.78
N ALA A 119 12.44 2.07 -17.88
CA ALA A 119 11.01 2.33 -18.02
C ALA A 119 10.71 3.32 -19.15
N VAL A 120 11.48 4.41 -19.23
CA VAL A 120 11.35 5.42 -20.30
C VAL A 120 11.66 4.83 -21.66
N ASP A 121 12.70 4.00 -21.78
CA ASP A 121 13.08 3.33 -23.02
C ASP A 121 12.00 2.33 -23.50
N ARG A 122 11.13 1.87 -22.58
CA ARG A 122 9.94 1.06 -22.89
C ARG A 122 8.69 1.88 -23.23
N GLY A 123 8.82 3.21 -23.34
CA GLY A 123 7.75 4.12 -23.74
C GLY A 123 6.85 4.59 -22.60
N CYS A 124 7.26 4.43 -21.34
CA CYS A 124 6.53 4.99 -20.21
C CYS A 124 6.64 6.52 -20.19
N THR A 125 5.51 7.20 -20.07
CA THR A 125 5.43 8.67 -19.96
C THR A 125 5.10 9.13 -18.55
N ARG A 126 4.76 8.20 -17.66
CA ARG A 126 4.51 8.49 -16.24
C ARG A 126 5.32 7.53 -15.39
N ILE A 127 6.06 8.07 -14.43
CA ILE A 127 6.83 7.28 -13.45
C ILE A 127 6.25 7.55 -12.07
N LEU A 128 5.82 6.50 -11.38
CA LEU A 128 5.51 6.51 -9.95
C LEU A 128 6.70 5.92 -9.21
N LEU A 129 7.40 6.75 -8.44
CA LEU A 129 8.58 6.36 -7.68
C LEU A 129 8.25 6.32 -6.19
N GLY A 130 8.23 5.13 -5.60
CA GLY A 130 8.17 4.95 -4.15
C GLY A 130 9.53 5.24 -3.50
N ALA A 131 9.57 6.20 -2.56
CA ALA A 131 10.79 6.69 -1.91
C ALA A 131 11.17 5.95 -0.61
N GLY A 132 10.39 4.95 -0.21
CA GLY A 132 10.61 4.14 0.99
C GLY A 132 11.84 3.23 0.94
N GLY A 133 12.32 2.82 2.12
CA GLY A 133 13.28 1.71 2.28
C GLY A 133 14.70 1.95 1.74
N SER A 134 15.07 3.18 1.42
CA SER A 134 16.38 3.55 0.85
C SER A 134 17.60 3.19 1.72
N ALA A 135 18.71 2.83 1.09
CA ALA A 135 20.04 2.67 1.70
C ALA A 135 20.91 3.95 1.61
N THR A 136 20.47 4.93 0.84
CA THR A 136 21.33 6.01 0.32
C THR A 136 21.06 7.34 1.01
N VAL A 137 22.09 8.18 1.12
CA VAL A 137 21.97 9.61 1.44
C VAL A 137 22.87 10.38 0.48
N ASP A 138 22.63 10.19 -0.82
CA ASP A 138 23.50 10.65 -1.90
C ASP A 138 22.90 11.83 -2.67
N GLY A 139 21.83 12.45 -2.18
CA GLY A 139 21.19 13.60 -2.85
C GLY A 139 20.61 13.28 -4.23
N GLY A 140 20.52 11.99 -4.60
CA GLY A 140 20.15 11.55 -5.94
C GLY A 140 21.26 11.64 -6.98
N ILE A 141 22.51 11.95 -6.62
CA ILE A 141 23.60 12.13 -7.58
C ILE A 141 23.86 10.86 -8.40
N GLY A 142 23.79 9.67 -7.77
CA GLY A 142 23.97 8.40 -8.46
C GLY A 142 22.87 8.14 -9.51
N MET A 143 21.61 8.35 -9.12
CA MET A 143 20.45 8.25 -10.00
C MET A 143 20.54 9.26 -11.16
N LEU A 144 20.85 10.52 -10.89
CA LEU A 144 21.05 11.52 -11.95
C LEU A 144 22.18 11.11 -12.90
N GLY A 145 23.29 10.58 -12.38
CA GLY A 145 24.36 10.01 -13.19
C GLY A 145 23.88 8.94 -14.18
N ALA A 146 23.06 7.99 -13.73
CA ALA A 146 22.44 6.98 -14.60
C ALA A 146 21.46 7.58 -15.63
N LEU A 147 20.85 8.72 -15.32
CA LEU A 147 19.94 9.44 -16.21
C LEU A 147 20.67 10.37 -17.19
N GLY A 148 22.00 10.35 -17.20
CA GLY A 148 22.83 11.06 -18.17
C GLY A 148 23.32 12.43 -17.72
N PHE A 149 23.37 12.70 -16.42
CA PHE A 149 23.95 13.91 -15.86
C PHE A 149 25.43 13.69 -15.50
N SER A 150 26.28 14.64 -15.86
CA SER A 150 27.69 14.73 -15.49
C SER A 150 27.89 15.91 -14.53
N PHE A 151 28.83 15.75 -13.61
CA PHE A 151 29.10 16.71 -12.53
C PHE A 151 30.54 17.17 -12.64
N PHE A 152 30.81 18.46 -12.41
CA PHE A 152 32.15 19.02 -12.52
C PHE A 152 32.50 19.85 -11.29
N ASP A 153 33.76 19.80 -10.90
CA ASP A 153 34.31 20.63 -9.82
C ASP A 153 34.62 22.06 -10.28
N VAL A 154 35.13 22.86 -9.35
CA VAL A 154 35.56 24.26 -9.58
C VAL A 154 36.64 24.41 -10.66
N HIS A 155 37.42 23.35 -10.92
CA HIS A 155 38.46 23.32 -11.94
C HIS A 155 37.96 22.82 -13.28
N GLY A 156 36.68 22.44 -13.38
CA GLY A 156 36.08 21.86 -14.57
C GLY A 156 36.41 20.38 -14.78
N SER A 157 36.94 19.69 -13.76
CA SER A 157 37.20 18.24 -13.82
C SER A 157 35.92 17.46 -13.56
N GLU A 158 35.67 16.42 -14.35
CA GLU A 158 34.48 15.58 -14.16
C GLU A 158 34.59 14.75 -12.88
N LEU A 159 33.54 14.81 -12.06
CA LEU A 159 33.38 14.09 -10.81
C LEU A 159 32.61 12.80 -11.03
N LYS A 160 32.95 11.76 -10.25
CA LYS A 160 32.16 10.54 -10.20
C LYS A 160 30.83 10.83 -9.50
N ALA A 161 29.74 10.21 -9.95
CA ALA A 161 28.42 10.33 -9.34
C ALA A 161 28.32 9.53 -8.01
N LEU A 162 29.02 10.00 -6.97
CA LEU A 162 29.13 9.37 -5.66
C LEU A 162 28.73 10.35 -4.53
N PRO A 163 28.29 9.87 -3.36
CA PRO A 163 27.88 10.73 -2.24
C PRO A 163 28.95 11.74 -1.82
N CYS A 164 30.23 11.34 -1.83
CA CYS A 164 31.34 12.23 -1.48
C CYS A 164 31.52 13.40 -2.45
N SER A 165 31.06 13.27 -3.69
CA SER A 165 31.21 14.30 -4.73
C SER A 165 30.22 15.44 -4.57
N LEU A 166 29.14 15.24 -3.81
CA LEU A 166 28.12 16.27 -3.55
C LEU A 166 28.71 17.59 -3.05
N GLY A 167 29.71 17.54 -2.17
CA GLY A 167 30.36 18.74 -1.62
C GLY A 167 31.38 19.41 -2.54
N LEU A 168 31.57 18.89 -3.76
CA LEU A 168 32.56 19.38 -4.73
C LEU A 168 31.91 19.85 -6.04
N VAL A 169 30.62 19.57 -6.26
CA VAL A 169 29.95 19.91 -7.52
C VAL A 169 29.82 21.42 -7.64
N GLU A 170 30.32 21.98 -8.73
CA GLU A 170 30.12 23.39 -9.09
C GLU A 170 29.27 23.57 -10.34
N ARG A 171 29.31 22.60 -11.26
CA ARG A 171 28.57 22.64 -12.52
C ARG A 171 27.95 21.29 -12.84
N ILE A 172 26.71 21.32 -13.32
CA ILE A 172 25.97 20.13 -13.76
C ILE A 172 25.77 20.24 -15.27
N GLN A 173 26.02 19.16 -15.99
CA GLN A 173 25.77 19.08 -17.42
C GLN A 173 24.88 17.89 -17.72
N ARG A 174 23.94 18.08 -18.64
CA ARG A 174 23.07 17.02 -19.12
C ARG A 174 23.53 16.58 -20.50
N SER A 175 23.81 15.28 -20.65
CA SER A 175 24.31 14.72 -21.92
C SER A 175 23.21 14.47 -22.96
N ALA A 176 21.97 14.22 -22.53
CA ALA A 176 20.82 13.97 -23.40
C ALA A 176 19.55 14.60 -22.83
N GLU A 177 18.70 15.16 -23.69
CA GLU A 177 17.42 15.75 -23.29
C GLU A 177 16.51 14.73 -22.56
N TRP A 178 15.73 15.20 -21.60
CA TRP A 178 14.65 14.39 -21.05
C TRP A 178 13.60 14.28 -22.14
N PRO A 179 13.03 13.10 -22.42
CA PRO A 179 11.93 13.03 -23.35
C PRO A 179 10.77 13.90 -22.86
N GLU A 180 10.26 14.74 -23.77
CA GLU A 180 9.16 15.64 -23.47
C GLU A 180 7.91 14.84 -23.06
N GLY A 181 7.17 15.35 -22.07
CA GLY A 181 5.96 14.70 -21.57
C GLY A 181 6.18 13.53 -20.59
N VAL A 182 7.43 13.15 -20.29
CA VAL A 182 7.71 12.18 -19.22
C VAL A 182 7.67 12.87 -17.85
N GLY A 183 6.63 12.56 -17.06
CA GLY A 183 6.45 13.09 -15.70
C GLY A 183 6.82 12.08 -14.61
N ILE A 184 7.43 12.57 -13.53
CA ILE A 184 7.80 11.74 -12.37
C ILE A 184 7.00 12.19 -11.14
N THR A 185 6.27 11.26 -10.53
CA THR A 185 5.57 11.45 -9.25
C THR A 185 6.29 10.63 -8.20
N ILE A 186 6.79 11.30 -7.16
CA ILE A 186 7.52 10.71 -6.04
C ILE A 186 6.53 10.55 -4.89
N LEU A 187 6.28 9.30 -4.49
CA LEU A 187 5.43 8.95 -3.37
C LEU A 187 6.29 8.94 -2.11
N ALA A 188 6.08 9.93 -1.24
CA ALA A 188 6.78 10.06 0.03
C ALA A 188 5.78 10.06 1.19
N ASP A 189 6.19 9.42 2.29
CA ASP A 189 5.46 9.34 3.57
C ASP A 189 5.95 10.37 4.60
N VAL A 190 6.90 11.22 4.20
CA VAL A 190 7.59 12.18 5.07
C VAL A 190 7.72 13.55 4.41
N ASP A 191 7.58 14.59 5.22
CA ASP A 191 7.71 16.00 4.81
C ASP A 191 9.11 16.56 5.09
N ASN A 192 10.05 15.73 5.54
CA ASN A 192 11.41 16.14 5.91
C ASN A 192 12.10 16.94 4.78
N PRO A 193 12.65 18.13 5.07
CA PRO A 193 13.46 18.89 4.12
C PRO A 193 14.78 18.15 3.81
N LEU A 194 15.53 18.63 2.82
CA LEU A 194 16.82 18.02 2.46
C LEU A 194 17.86 18.15 3.58
N CYS A 195 17.96 19.34 4.17
CA CYS A 195 18.92 19.69 5.23
C CYS A 195 18.19 20.28 6.44
N GLY A 196 18.92 20.50 7.54
CA GLY A 196 18.44 21.08 8.80
C GLY A 196 18.23 20.03 9.88
N GLU A 197 17.67 20.44 11.02
CA GLU A 197 17.42 19.54 12.17
C GLU A 197 16.52 18.35 11.80
N GLN A 198 15.56 18.59 10.90
CA GLN A 198 14.67 17.58 10.32
C GLN A 198 15.15 17.08 8.95
N GLY A 199 16.41 17.32 8.59
CA GLY A 199 17.00 17.00 7.30
C GLY A 199 17.27 15.51 7.08
N ALA A 200 17.56 15.14 5.84
CA ALA A 200 17.75 13.75 5.43
C ALA A 200 18.90 13.05 6.19
N ALA A 201 20.02 13.75 6.39
CA ALA A 201 21.19 13.20 7.08
C ALA A 201 20.89 12.90 8.55
N ARG A 202 20.28 13.86 9.27
CA ARG A 202 20.03 13.75 10.71
C ARG A 202 18.95 12.74 11.05
N ILE A 203 17.87 12.71 10.27
CA ILE A 203 16.71 11.85 10.56
C ILE A 203 16.92 10.44 10.03
N PHE A 204 17.45 10.28 8.81
CA PHE A 204 17.53 8.97 8.15
C PHE A 204 18.94 8.40 8.05
N GLY A 205 19.99 9.19 8.27
CA GLY A 205 21.38 8.72 8.25
C GLY A 205 21.68 7.63 9.28
N PRO A 206 21.28 7.76 10.56
CA PRO A 206 21.60 6.78 11.60
C PRO A 206 21.11 5.37 11.30
N GLN A 207 19.86 5.22 10.84
CA GLN A 207 19.31 3.90 10.45
C GLN A 207 19.97 3.31 9.18
N LYS A 208 20.71 4.14 8.42
CA LYS A 208 21.47 3.73 7.23
C LYS A 208 22.95 3.48 7.54
N GLY A 209 23.36 3.57 8.81
CA GLY A 209 24.73 3.30 9.28
C GLY A 209 25.61 4.53 9.49
N ALA A 210 25.05 5.75 9.47
CA ALA A 210 25.83 6.95 9.80
C ALA A 210 26.01 7.10 11.32
N ASP A 211 27.25 7.25 11.76
CA ASP A 211 27.55 7.78 13.10
C ASP A 211 27.35 9.32 13.15
N GLN A 212 27.55 9.91 14.33
CA GLN A 212 27.35 11.35 14.52
C GLN A 212 28.28 12.21 13.64
N GLU A 213 29.52 11.79 13.42
CA GLU A 213 30.47 12.53 12.58
C GLU A 213 30.11 12.40 11.09
N MET A 214 29.71 11.20 10.65
CA MET A 214 29.19 10.96 9.30
C MET A 214 27.97 11.83 9.04
N VAL A 215 27.04 11.93 9.99
CA VAL A 215 25.86 12.80 9.84
C VAL A 215 26.27 14.24 9.59
N LEU A 216 27.24 14.79 10.32
CA LEU A 216 27.72 16.15 10.12
C LEU A 216 28.36 16.35 8.74
N ARG A 217 29.19 15.40 8.29
CA ARG A 217 29.81 15.47 6.95
C ARG A 217 28.79 15.36 5.81
N ILE A 218 27.78 14.48 5.96
CA ILE A 218 26.72 14.33 4.97
C ILE A 218 25.86 15.59 4.93
N GLU A 219 25.53 16.17 6.09
CA GLU A 219 24.78 17.42 6.20
C GLU A 219 25.50 18.58 5.48
N GLU A 220 26.81 18.71 5.65
CA GLU A 220 27.62 19.72 4.95
C GLU A 220 27.56 19.53 3.42
N ARG A 221 27.76 18.29 2.94
CA ARG A 221 27.70 17.97 1.51
C ARG A 221 26.31 18.20 0.92
N LEU A 222 25.24 17.83 1.62
CA LEU A 222 23.87 18.10 1.18
C LEU A 222 23.56 19.60 1.19
N SER A 223 24.12 20.36 2.13
CA SER A 223 23.98 21.82 2.19
C SER A 223 24.68 22.53 1.03
N HIS A 224 25.82 22.02 0.59
CA HIS A 224 26.45 22.45 -0.66
C HIS A 224 25.59 22.07 -1.87
N TRP A 225 25.17 20.80 -1.93
CA TRP A 225 24.36 20.27 -3.02
C TRP A 225 23.06 21.04 -3.25
N ILE A 226 22.30 21.34 -2.19
CA ILE A 226 21.08 22.14 -2.32
C ILE A 226 21.41 23.55 -2.84
N GLY A 227 22.54 24.14 -2.46
CA GLY A 227 22.99 25.42 -2.98
C GLY A 227 23.29 25.38 -4.49
N VAL A 228 23.82 24.26 -5.00
CA VAL A 228 23.99 24.03 -6.44
C VAL A 228 22.62 23.93 -7.12
N LEU A 229 21.71 23.12 -6.57
CA LEU A 229 20.37 22.93 -7.10
C LEU A 229 19.54 24.23 -7.13
N GLU A 230 19.65 25.07 -6.09
CA GLU A 230 18.98 26.38 -6.03
C GLU A 230 19.47 27.32 -7.15
N ARG A 231 20.77 27.26 -7.50
CA ARG A 231 21.31 28.04 -8.64
C ARG A 231 20.76 27.56 -9.98
N GLU A 232 20.66 26.24 -10.17
CA GLU A 232 20.10 25.64 -11.39
C GLU A 232 18.59 25.93 -11.52
N ALA A 233 17.85 25.87 -10.41
CA ALA A 233 16.41 26.12 -10.39
C ALA A 233 16.03 27.61 -10.44
N GLY A 234 16.94 28.51 -10.02
CA GLY A 234 16.68 29.95 -9.90
C GLY A 234 15.71 30.31 -8.75
N THR A 235 15.44 29.39 -7.83
CA THR A 235 14.54 29.57 -6.68
C THR A 235 15.08 28.82 -5.46
N SER A 236 14.66 29.21 -4.26
CA SER A 236 14.98 28.45 -3.06
C SER A 236 14.22 27.12 -3.03
N LEU A 237 14.91 26.08 -2.55
CA LEU A 237 14.41 24.71 -2.45
C LEU A 237 14.36 24.19 -1.00
N ARG A 238 14.87 24.98 -0.06
CA ARG A 238 15.07 24.58 1.35
C ARG A 238 13.77 24.28 2.09
N ASP A 239 12.72 25.00 1.74
CA ASP A 239 11.42 24.91 2.41
C ASP A 239 10.43 23.97 1.70
N ILE A 240 10.85 23.30 0.62
CA ILE A 240 9.98 22.36 -0.11
C ILE A 240 9.85 21.07 0.71
N PRO A 241 8.63 20.71 1.18
CA PRO A 241 8.42 19.50 1.97
C PRO A 241 8.78 18.24 1.19
N GLY A 242 9.40 17.29 1.88
CA GLY A 242 9.73 15.97 1.34
C GLY A 242 10.99 15.93 0.45
N MET A 243 11.71 17.05 0.28
CA MET A 243 12.98 17.06 -0.46
C MET A 243 14.04 16.11 0.12
N GLY A 244 13.97 15.83 1.42
CA GLY A 244 14.85 14.87 2.10
C GLY A 244 14.44 13.40 1.95
N ALA A 245 13.27 13.13 1.35
CA ALA A 245 12.82 11.77 1.11
C ALA A 245 13.89 10.99 0.33
N ALA A 246 14.01 9.69 0.65
CA ALA A 246 14.98 8.82 0.00
C ALA A 246 16.45 9.26 0.11
N GLY A 247 16.81 10.06 1.11
CA GLY A 247 18.18 10.57 1.25
C GLY A 247 18.52 11.69 0.25
N GLY A 248 17.50 12.44 -0.17
CA GLY A 248 17.64 13.57 -1.08
C GLY A 248 17.44 13.23 -2.56
N VAL A 249 17.11 11.99 -2.90
CA VAL A 249 16.84 11.56 -4.29
C VAL A 249 15.76 12.42 -4.94
N ALA A 250 14.73 12.81 -4.17
CA ALA A 250 13.66 13.66 -4.67
C ALA A 250 14.17 15.01 -5.22
N SER A 251 15.22 15.59 -4.62
CA SER A 251 15.73 16.92 -4.98
C SER A 251 16.17 17.03 -6.44
N GLY A 252 16.96 16.07 -6.92
CA GLY A 252 17.41 16.03 -8.31
C GLY A 252 16.27 15.83 -9.31
N LEU A 253 15.27 15.02 -8.96
CA LEU A 253 14.10 14.78 -9.82
C LEU A 253 13.23 16.02 -9.95
N VAL A 254 12.98 16.72 -8.84
CA VAL A 254 12.18 17.96 -8.83
C VAL A 254 12.84 19.02 -9.70
N VAL A 255 14.15 19.23 -9.54
CA VAL A 255 14.87 20.31 -10.23
C VAL A 255 15.05 20.03 -11.72
N PHE A 256 15.51 18.83 -12.10
CA PHE A 256 15.92 18.58 -13.48
C PHE A 256 14.90 17.85 -14.34
N LEU A 257 13.94 17.14 -13.73
CA LEU A 257 13.08 16.17 -14.42
C LEU A 257 11.58 16.41 -14.13
N ASN A 258 11.20 17.63 -13.73
CA ASN A 258 9.83 18.03 -13.43
C ASN A 258 9.14 17.07 -12.43
N GLY A 259 9.92 16.55 -11.49
CA GLY A 259 9.46 15.66 -10.44
C GLY A 259 8.49 16.37 -9.50
N ARG A 260 7.46 15.66 -9.05
CA ARG A 260 6.51 16.16 -8.06
C ARG A 260 6.48 15.22 -6.87
N ILE A 261 6.70 15.76 -5.69
CA ILE A 261 6.55 15.02 -4.44
C ILE A 261 5.08 15.10 -4.04
N VAL A 262 4.48 13.93 -3.78
CA VAL A 262 3.10 13.83 -3.30
C VAL A 262 3.06 12.91 -2.09
N ASN A 263 2.09 13.15 -1.21
CA ASN A 263 1.83 12.27 -0.09
C ASN A 263 1.40 10.88 -0.60
N GLY A 264 2.16 9.84 -0.25
CA GLY A 264 1.94 8.49 -0.77
C GLY A 264 0.58 7.91 -0.38
N ALA A 265 0.17 8.09 0.88
CA ALA A 265 -1.13 7.64 1.37
C ALA A 265 -2.28 8.35 0.63
N GLY A 266 -2.21 9.68 0.48
CA GLY A 266 -3.20 10.47 -0.27
C GLY A 266 -3.34 10.01 -1.71
N TYR A 267 -2.22 9.79 -2.41
CA TYR A 267 -2.23 9.28 -3.78
C TYR A 267 -2.94 7.91 -3.89
N ILE A 268 -2.68 7.01 -2.95
CA ILE A 268 -3.32 5.69 -2.90
C ILE A 268 -4.80 5.82 -2.58
N PHE A 269 -5.20 6.74 -1.69
CA PHE A 269 -6.59 6.97 -1.34
C PHE A 269 -7.40 7.48 -2.53
N ASP A 270 -6.84 8.39 -3.32
CA ASP A 270 -7.46 8.87 -4.55
C ASP A 270 -7.65 7.72 -5.55
N LEU A 271 -6.62 6.88 -5.74
CA LEU A 271 -6.68 5.73 -6.64
C LEU A 271 -7.73 4.68 -6.20
N LEU A 272 -7.91 4.52 -4.89
CA LEU A 272 -8.87 3.58 -4.30
C LEU A 272 -10.29 4.15 -4.17
N GLU A 273 -10.49 5.42 -4.55
CA GLU A 273 -11.72 6.18 -4.33
C GLU A 273 -12.17 6.09 -2.86
N MET A 274 -11.22 6.31 -1.93
CA MET A 274 -11.38 6.00 -0.51
C MET A 274 -12.60 6.67 0.12
N GLU A 275 -12.95 7.89 -0.28
CA GLU A 275 -14.16 8.58 0.16
C GLU A 275 -15.44 7.77 -0.12
N LYS A 276 -15.53 7.12 -1.29
CA LYS A 276 -16.66 6.26 -1.64
C LYS A 276 -16.67 4.97 -0.81
N GLN A 277 -15.49 4.43 -0.50
CA GLN A 277 -15.36 3.26 0.37
C GLN A 277 -15.81 3.57 1.80
N ILE A 278 -15.41 4.73 2.33
CA ILE A 278 -15.82 5.23 3.65
C ILE A 278 -17.33 5.48 3.68
N ALA A 279 -17.89 6.13 2.65
CA ALA A 279 -19.31 6.41 2.57
C ALA A 279 -20.16 5.12 2.60
N TRP A 280 -19.68 4.05 1.93
CA TRP A 280 -20.31 2.73 1.91
C TRP A 280 -20.27 2.01 3.27
N ALA A 281 -19.24 2.25 4.09
CA ALA A 281 -19.01 1.52 5.33
C ALA A 281 -19.95 1.97 6.46
N ASP A 282 -20.41 1.02 7.27
CA ASP A 282 -21.02 1.30 8.59
C ASP A 282 -19.94 1.34 9.69
N TRP A 283 -18.86 0.57 9.50
CA TRP A 283 -17.72 0.48 10.40
C TRP A 283 -16.43 0.28 9.60
N ILE A 284 -15.34 0.87 10.07
CA ILE A 284 -14.03 0.79 9.41
C ILE A 284 -13.04 0.10 10.36
N ILE A 285 -12.25 -0.81 9.82
CA ILE A 285 -11.16 -1.49 10.53
C ILE A 285 -9.87 -1.20 9.78
N THR A 286 -8.92 -0.60 10.48
CA THR A 286 -7.56 -0.38 9.97
C THR A 286 -6.54 -1.06 10.85
N GLY A 287 -5.27 -0.97 10.47
CA GLY A 287 -4.20 -1.63 11.19
C GLY A 287 -2.82 -1.16 10.77
N GLU A 288 -1.84 -1.32 11.67
CA GLU A 288 -0.41 -1.20 11.39
C GLU A 288 0.42 -1.99 12.41
N GLY A 289 1.73 -2.09 12.21
CA GLY A 289 2.60 -2.79 13.16
C GLY A 289 2.74 -2.08 14.50
N CYS A 290 2.93 -0.76 14.50
CA CYS A 290 3.08 0.04 15.71
C CYS A 290 2.33 1.36 15.56
N ALA A 291 1.26 1.54 16.33
CA ALA A 291 0.49 2.78 16.37
C ALA A 291 1.07 3.72 17.46
N ASP A 292 1.99 4.59 17.06
CA ASP A 292 2.69 5.53 17.94
C ASP A 292 2.29 7.00 17.70
N LYS A 293 2.60 7.88 18.66
CA LYS A 293 2.32 9.32 18.55
C LYS A 293 3.07 10.02 17.40
N ARG A 294 4.21 9.46 16.94
CA ARG A 294 5.09 10.12 15.97
C ARG A 294 4.61 9.93 14.53
N GLY A 295 3.93 8.82 14.23
CA GLY A 295 3.37 8.52 12.91
C GLY A 295 1.84 8.46 12.86
N GLY A 296 1.17 8.47 14.01
CA GLY A 296 -0.25 8.11 14.13
C GLY A 296 -1.21 8.93 13.27
N SER A 297 -0.92 10.19 12.94
CA SER A 297 -1.76 11.00 12.05
C SER A 297 -1.25 11.03 10.60
N ALA A 298 0.06 11.15 10.36
CA ALA A 298 0.59 11.35 9.01
C ALA A 298 0.54 10.08 8.13
N LYS A 299 0.51 8.89 8.74
CA LYS A 299 0.47 7.61 8.01
C LYS A 299 -0.94 7.25 7.53
N ALA A 300 -1.01 6.28 6.63
CA ALA A 300 -2.25 5.83 6.01
C ALA A 300 -3.38 5.52 7.03
N PRO A 301 -3.19 4.76 8.12
CA PRO A 301 -4.28 4.50 9.08
C PRO A 301 -4.83 5.77 9.74
N GLY A 302 -3.95 6.72 10.09
CA GLY A 302 -4.34 8.00 10.68
C GLY A 302 -5.06 8.92 9.71
N ALA A 303 -4.59 8.96 8.46
CA ALA A 303 -5.25 9.69 7.39
C ALA A 303 -6.64 9.12 7.11
N LEU A 304 -6.77 7.79 7.06
CA LEU A 304 -8.05 7.11 6.94
C LEU A 304 -8.98 7.47 8.11
N ALA A 305 -8.47 7.45 9.34
CA ALA A 305 -9.26 7.78 10.52
C ALA A 305 -9.79 9.22 10.52
N ARG A 306 -8.98 10.18 10.05
CA ARG A 306 -9.45 11.56 9.85
C ARG A 306 -10.56 11.67 8.82
N LEU A 307 -10.40 11.03 7.66
CA LEU A 307 -11.42 11.04 6.60
C LEU A 307 -12.72 10.38 7.07
N ALA A 308 -12.60 9.25 7.77
CA ALA A 308 -13.73 8.54 8.37
C ALA A 308 -14.45 9.37 9.44
N SER A 309 -13.69 10.01 10.34
CA SER A 309 -14.24 10.88 11.38
C SER A 309 -14.99 12.06 10.77
N ALA A 310 -14.45 12.69 9.72
CA ALA A 310 -15.13 13.76 8.98
C ALA A 310 -16.45 13.29 8.34
N ALA A 311 -16.54 12.00 7.96
CA ALA A 311 -17.74 11.37 7.44
C ALA A 311 -18.65 10.76 8.53
N GLY A 312 -18.32 10.93 9.82
CA GLY A 312 -19.07 10.37 10.94
C GLY A 312 -19.04 8.84 11.02
N LYS A 313 -17.99 8.21 10.48
CA LYS A 313 -17.82 6.74 10.44
C LYS A 313 -16.88 6.26 11.55
N PRO A 314 -17.26 5.25 12.33
CA PRO A 314 -16.42 4.73 13.41
C PRO A 314 -15.24 3.91 12.87
N VAL A 315 -14.08 4.02 13.51
CA VAL A 315 -12.82 3.40 13.10
C VAL A 315 -12.20 2.61 14.24
N THR A 316 -11.92 1.33 14.00
CA THR A 316 -11.15 0.48 14.91
C THR A 316 -9.75 0.22 14.37
N MET A 317 -8.73 0.49 15.18
CA MET A 317 -7.33 0.18 14.92
C MET A 317 -6.98 -1.20 15.49
N ILE A 318 -6.41 -2.07 14.66
CA ILE A 318 -5.75 -3.31 15.07
C ILE A 318 -4.24 -3.15 14.89
N ALA A 319 -3.49 -3.12 15.99
CA ALA A 319 -2.05 -2.89 15.97
C ALA A 319 -1.24 -4.07 16.49
N GLY A 320 0.04 -4.18 16.10
CA GLY A 320 1.01 -5.05 16.76
C GLY A 320 1.35 -4.55 18.18
N SER A 321 1.59 -3.24 18.29
CA SER A 321 1.75 -2.49 19.53
C SER A 321 1.19 -1.08 19.38
N TYR A 322 0.83 -0.41 20.48
CA TYR A 322 0.34 0.96 20.42
C TYR A 322 0.72 1.75 21.68
N ASP A 323 0.87 3.06 21.54
CA ASP A 323 1.00 3.99 22.67
C ASP A 323 -0.36 4.15 23.37
N PRO A 324 -0.47 4.05 24.72
CA PRO A 324 -1.77 4.15 25.41
C PRO A 324 -2.54 5.45 25.15
N ASP A 325 -1.83 6.53 24.89
CA ASP A 325 -2.40 7.86 24.63
C ASP A 325 -2.63 8.12 23.13
N ILE A 326 -2.59 7.09 22.28
CA ILE A 326 -2.84 7.26 20.84
C ILE A 326 -4.28 7.74 20.62
N SER A 327 -4.43 8.93 20.03
CA SER A 327 -5.72 9.51 19.66
C SER A 327 -5.61 10.11 18.25
N ALA A 328 -5.54 9.23 17.25
CA ALA A 328 -5.54 9.64 15.84
C ALA A 328 -6.94 9.63 15.22
N GLY A 329 -7.99 9.72 16.04
CA GLY A 329 -9.38 9.59 15.61
C GLY A 329 -9.87 8.14 15.51
N TYR A 330 -9.21 7.20 16.19
CA TYR A 330 -9.71 5.83 16.34
C TYR A 330 -10.72 5.76 17.50
N ASP A 331 -11.87 5.13 17.29
CA ASP A 331 -12.89 4.88 18.31
C ASP A 331 -12.56 3.67 19.20
N GLY A 332 -11.61 2.84 18.76
CA GLY A 332 -11.05 1.75 19.55
C GLY A 332 -9.73 1.28 18.99
N THR A 333 -8.77 1.00 19.87
CA THR A 333 -7.44 0.48 19.49
C THR A 333 -7.20 -0.82 20.24
N PHE A 334 -6.85 -1.87 19.49
CA PHE A 334 -6.60 -3.20 20.03
C PHE A 334 -5.23 -3.69 19.59
N SER A 335 -4.52 -4.35 20.50
CA SER A 335 -3.28 -5.06 20.16
C SER A 335 -3.61 -6.51 19.78
N ILE A 336 -2.95 -7.03 18.75
CA ILE A 336 -2.96 -8.48 18.47
C ILE A 336 -2.18 -9.29 19.51
N SER A 337 -1.36 -8.62 20.33
CA SER A 337 -0.65 -9.26 21.43
C SER A 337 -1.53 -9.28 22.68
N ASN A 338 -1.73 -10.50 23.22
CA ASN A 338 -2.53 -10.76 24.42
C ASN A 338 -1.65 -11.29 25.57
N GLY A 339 -0.40 -10.80 25.68
CA GLY A 339 0.51 -11.17 26.75
C GLY A 339 1.97 -10.85 26.43
N SER A 340 2.87 -11.19 27.36
CA SER A 340 4.32 -11.08 27.14
C SER A 340 4.79 -12.23 26.26
N GLU A 341 5.21 -11.92 25.04
CA GLU A 341 5.72 -12.88 24.05
C GLU A 341 6.95 -12.28 23.35
N PRO A 342 7.96 -13.10 22.98
CA PRO A 342 9.08 -12.62 22.18
C PRO A 342 8.61 -12.07 20.83
N LEU A 343 9.17 -10.93 20.40
CA LEU A 343 8.79 -10.28 19.13
C LEU A 343 8.86 -11.23 17.93
N ALA A 344 9.90 -12.06 17.86
CA ALA A 344 10.06 -13.03 16.77
C ALA A 344 8.89 -14.02 16.67
N GLU A 345 8.31 -14.42 17.80
CA GLU A 345 7.15 -15.32 17.83
C GLU A 345 5.85 -14.57 17.51
N LEU A 346 5.70 -13.32 17.97
CA LEU A 346 4.58 -12.46 17.60
C LEU A 346 4.52 -12.23 16.07
N LEU A 347 5.66 -11.92 15.45
CA LEU A 347 5.73 -11.69 14.00
C LEU A 347 5.34 -12.95 13.21
N LYS A 348 5.72 -14.16 13.67
CA LYS A 348 5.32 -15.42 13.03
C LYS A 348 3.84 -15.73 13.22
N LYS A 349 3.28 -15.44 14.38
CA LYS A 349 1.87 -15.76 14.74
C LYS A 349 0.88 -14.64 14.43
N ALA A 350 1.34 -13.54 13.82
CA ALA A 350 0.50 -12.37 13.59
C ALA A 350 -0.78 -12.68 12.81
N ALA A 351 -0.73 -13.57 11.81
CA ALA A 351 -1.91 -13.97 11.03
C ALA A 351 -2.99 -14.63 11.89
N GLU A 352 -2.58 -15.60 12.71
CA GLU A 352 -3.47 -16.32 13.63
C GLU A 352 -4.06 -15.36 14.67
N LYS A 353 -3.22 -14.56 15.32
CA LYS A 353 -3.63 -13.60 16.35
C LYS A 353 -4.55 -12.51 15.80
N THR A 354 -4.25 -11.99 14.61
CA THR A 354 -5.11 -11.04 13.91
C THR A 354 -6.49 -11.63 13.64
N THR A 355 -6.54 -12.86 13.12
CA THR A 355 -7.82 -13.54 12.83
C THR A 355 -8.63 -13.73 14.12
N LEU A 356 -7.98 -14.15 15.20
CA LEU A 356 -8.61 -14.35 16.51
C LEU A 356 -9.17 -13.04 17.08
N LEU A 357 -8.40 -11.95 17.04
CA LEU A 357 -8.84 -10.66 17.52
C LEU A 357 -9.99 -10.10 16.67
N ALA A 358 -9.89 -10.19 15.35
CA ALA A 358 -10.96 -9.79 14.44
C ALA A 358 -12.26 -10.56 14.72
N ARG A 359 -12.17 -11.86 15.04
CA ARG A 359 -13.31 -12.69 15.47
C ARG A 359 -13.93 -12.18 16.79
N GLN A 360 -13.12 -11.72 17.74
CA GLN A 360 -13.61 -11.15 18.99
C GLN A 360 -14.34 -9.82 18.76
N ILE A 361 -13.74 -8.92 17.96
CA ILE A 361 -14.36 -7.64 17.58
C ILE A 361 -15.67 -7.88 16.83
N ALA A 362 -15.69 -8.79 15.86
CA ALA A 362 -16.89 -9.14 15.10
C ALA A 362 -17.99 -9.73 16.01
N SER A 363 -17.63 -10.51 17.02
CA SER A 363 -18.60 -11.07 17.98
C SER A 363 -19.24 -9.98 18.85
N ILE A 364 -18.44 -9.00 19.29
CA ILE A 364 -18.94 -7.83 20.03
C ILE A 364 -19.87 -7.03 19.12
N LEU A 365 -19.43 -6.67 17.92
CA LEU A 365 -20.25 -5.92 16.95
C LEU A 365 -21.56 -6.66 16.60
N LEU A 366 -21.52 -7.98 16.41
CA LEU A 366 -22.74 -8.73 16.13
C LEU A 366 -23.76 -8.59 17.27
N LYS A 367 -23.31 -8.68 18.51
CA LYS A 367 -24.16 -8.61 19.71
C LYS A 367 -24.60 -7.19 20.07
N SER A 368 -23.79 -6.19 19.74
CA SER A 368 -24.11 -4.77 19.98
C SER A 368 -25.22 -4.24 19.06
N TYR A 369 -25.51 -4.92 17.94
CA TYR A 369 -26.52 -4.50 16.96
C TYR A 369 -27.63 -5.57 16.85
N PRO A 370 -28.76 -5.42 17.58
CA PRO A 370 -29.80 -6.44 17.67
C PRO A 370 -30.34 -6.93 16.33
N GLU A 371 -30.50 -6.03 15.35
CA GLU A 371 -30.97 -6.38 14.01
C GLU A 371 -30.00 -7.31 13.27
N ASN A 372 -28.69 -7.06 13.39
CA ASN A 372 -27.67 -7.94 12.80
C ASN A 372 -27.65 -9.31 13.49
N PHE A 373 -27.81 -9.34 14.82
CA PHE A 373 -27.89 -10.60 15.57
C PHE A 373 -29.11 -11.43 15.17
N LYS A 374 -30.28 -10.78 15.04
CA LYS A 374 -31.51 -11.43 14.57
C LYS A 374 -31.35 -11.95 13.15
N ALA A 375 -30.76 -11.16 12.24
CA ALA A 375 -30.46 -11.60 10.89
C ALA A 375 -29.53 -12.81 10.84
N HIS A 376 -28.50 -12.83 11.68
CA HIS A 376 -27.59 -13.98 11.81
C HIS A 376 -28.34 -15.25 12.23
N GLN A 377 -29.23 -15.17 13.22
CA GLN A 377 -30.01 -16.33 13.68
C GLN A 377 -30.90 -16.88 12.56
N ILE A 378 -31.60 -16.00 11.84
CA ILE A 378 -32.49 -16.41 10.76
C ILE A 378 -31.70 -16.99 9.58
N PHE A 379 -30.57 -16.39 9.19
CA PHE A 379 -29.72 -16.96 8.14
C PHE A 379 -29.16 -18.34 8.52
N THR A 380 -28.77 -18.53 9.77
CA THR A 380 -28.31 -19.83 10.27
C THR A 380 -29.43 -20.89 10.18
N GLU A 381 -30.66 -20.51 10.51
CA GLU A 381 -31.83 -21.39 10.37
C GLU A 381 -32.09 -21.74 8.90
N ILE A 382 -32.05 -20.75 7.99
CA ILE A 382 -32.23 -20.95 6.55
C ILE A 382 -31.15 -21.89 5.99
N GLU A 383 -29.88 -21.70 6.35
CA GLU A 383 -28.79 -22.58 5.90
C GLU A 383 -29.01 -24.04 6.33
N ASN A 384 -29.49 -24.26 7.56
CA ASN A 384 -29.82 -25.59 8.05
C ASN A 384 -31.00 -26.21 7.27
N LEU A 385 -32.06 -25.43 7.01
CA LEU A 385 -33.19 -25.88 6.21
C LEU A 385 -32.78 -26.27 4.79
N ILE A 386 -31.92 -25.47 4.14
CA ILE A 386 -31.37 -25.76 2.80
C ILE A 386 -30.54 -27.06 2.84
N ARG A 387 -29.76 -27.29 3.90
CA ARG A 387 -28.97 -28.51 4.09
C ARG A 387 -29.85 -29.75 4.27
N GLU A 388 -30.97 -29.60 4.99
CA GLU A 388 -31.99 -30.64 5.18
C GLU A 388 -32.92 -30.85 3.96
N GLY A 389 -32.76 -30.04 2.90
CA GLY A 389 -33.60 -30.11 1.70
C GLY A 389 -34.98 -29.45 1.82
N LYS A 390 -35.23 -28.72 2.91
CA LYS A 390 -36.50 -28.01 3.18
C LYS A 390 -36.54 -26.63 2.50
N ASN A 391 -36.36 -26.59 1.18
CA ASN A 391 -36.20 -25.35 0.41
C ASN A 391 -37.43 -24.41 0.46
N ALA A 392 -38.66 -24.95 0.50
CA ALA A 392 -39.87 -24.12 0.58
C ALA A 392 -39.91 -23.32 1.89
N ARG A 393 -39.58 -23.97 3.01
CA ARG A 393 -39.53 -23.30 4.32
C ARG A 393 -38.40 -22.28 4.40
N ALA A 394 -37.25 -22.60 3.79
CA ALA A 394 -36.14 -21.66 3.65
C ALA A 394 -36.54 -20.40 2.87
N GLN A 395 -37.33 -20.56 1.79
CA GLN A 395 -37.86 -19.46 0.98
C GLN A 395 -38.83 -18.58 1.78
N GLU A 396 -39.78 -19.19 2.52
CA GLU A 396 -40.70 -18.45 3.39
C GLU A 396 -39.97 -17.57 4.41
N LEU A 397 -38.92 -18.10 5.05
CA LEU A 397 -38.12 -17.33 6.02
C LEU A 397 -37.34 -16.18 5.37
N LEU A 398 -36.84 -16.36 4.14
CA LEU A 398 -36.17 -15.29 3.40
C LEU A 398 -37.12 -14.13 3.07
N GLU A 399 -38.36 -14.43 2.70
CA GLU A 399 -39.36 -13.40 2.38
C GLU A 399 -39.71 -12.53 3.58
N VAL A 400 -39.66 -13.08 4.80
CA VAL A 400 -39.92 -12.34 6.04
C VAL A 400 -38.80 -11.36 6.39
N ILE A 401 -37.53 -11.66 6.06
CA ILE A 401 -36.40 -10.88 6.56
C ILE A 401 -35.95 -9.74 5.63
N SER A 402 -36.29 -9.80 4.33
CA SER A 402 -35.99 -8.77 3.31
C SER A 402 -34.74 -7.92 3.59
N GLN A 403 -33.55 -8.52 3.39
CA GLN A 403 -32.24 -7.88 3.65
C GLN A 403 -31.49 -7.61 2.34
N ASP A 404 -32.06 -6.76 1.48
CA ASP A 404 -31.52 -6.50 0.14
C ASP A 404 -30.08 -5.93 0.12
N ALA A 405 -29.66 -5.29 1.21
CA ALA A 405 -28.31 -4.78 1.39
C ALA A 405 -27.31 -5.85 1.86
N CYS A 406 -27.74 -7.04 2.27
CA CYS A 406 -26.84 -8.10 2.75
C CYS A 406 -26.45 -9.06 1.61
N SER A 407 -25.14 -9.25 1.40
CA SER A 407 -24.61 -10.19 0.41
C SER A 407 -25.11 -11.61 0.65
N HIS A 408 -25.16 -12.04 1.92
CA HIS A 408 -25.53 -13.41 2.24
C HIS A 408 -27.02 -13.72 2.01
N PHE A 409 -27.90 -12.72 2.15
CA PHE A 409 -29.30 -12.86 1.76
C PHE A 409 -29.44 -13.29 0.30
N TRP A 410 -28.73 -12.61 -0.61
CA TRP A 410 -28.70 -12.96 -2.03
C TRP A 410 -28.03 -14.30 -2.30
N TYR A 411 -26.99 -14.66 -1.54
CA TYR A 411 -26.38 -15.98 -1.62
C TYR A 411 -27.37 -17.10 -1.32
N LEU A 412 -28.17 -16.96 -0.25
CA LEU A 412 -29.19 -17.95 0.12
C LEU A 412 -30.30 -18.06 -0.92
N LYS A 413 -30.79 -16.94 -1.47
CA LYS A 413 -31.73 -16.95 -2.61
C LYS A 413 -31.13 -17.67 -3.83
N GLY A 414 -29.84 -17.44 -4.10
CA GLY A 414 -29.09 -18.12 -5.14
C GLY A 414 -29.04 -19.63 -4.92
N LEU A 415 -28.75 -20.10 -3.70
CA LEU A 415 -28.73 -21.53 -3.36
C LEU A 415 -30.10 -22.21 -3.54
N ILE A 416 -31.19 -21.55 -3.15
CA ILE A 416 -32.55 -22.08 -3.33
C ILE A 416 -32.90 -22.19 -4.82
N SER A 417 -32.61 -21.13 -5.59
CA SER A 417 -32.84 -21.11 -7.04
C SER A 417 -31.99 -22.20 -7.74
N PHE A 418 -30.73 -22.33 -7.33
CA PHE A 418 -29.80 -23.35 -7.83
C PHE A 418 -30.31 -24.77 -7.57
N LYS A 419 -30.78 -25.07 -6.35
CA LYS A 419 -31.37 -26.38 -6.02
C LYS A 419 -32.66 -26.67 -6.80
N SER A 420 -33.40 -25.62 -7.17
CA SER A 420 -34.62 -25.71 -7.97
C SER A 420 -34.35 -25.73 -9.49
N GLN A 421 -33.08 -25.73 -9.89
CA GLN A 421 -32.64 -25.66 -11.29
C GLN A 421 -33.10 -24.41 -12.05
N ASP A 422 -33.44 -23.34 -11.33
CA ASP A 422 -33.72 -22.03 -11.90
C ASP A 422 -32.40 -21.26 -12.08
N TRP A 423 -31.69 -21.59 -13.16
CA TRP A 423 -30.33 -21.09 -13.42
C TRP A 423 -30.28 -19.58 -13.61
N GLY A 424 -31.30 -18.99 -14.26
CA GLY A 424 -31.35 -17.56 -14.52
C GLY A 424 -31.43 -16.76 -13.22
N ASN A 425 -32.35 -17.11 -12.32
CA ASN A 425 -32.44 -16.46 -11.02
C ASN A 425 -31.25 -16.78 -10.12
N ALA A 426 -30.73 -18.01 -10.15
CA ALA A 426 -29.54 -18.36 -9.40
C ALA A 426 -28.34 -17.48 -9.78
N MET A 427 -28.09 -17.28 -11.08
CA MET A 427 -27.01 -16.40 -11.56
C MET A 427 -27.20 -14.95 -11.13
N ASN A 428 -28.41 -14.40 -11.27
CA ASN A 428 -28.70 -13.02 -10.86
C ASN A 428 -28.48 -12.82 -9.36
N HIS A 429 -28.95 -13.77 -8.55
CA HIS A 429 -28.78 -13.74 -7.10
C HIS A 429 -27.31 -13.87 -6.69
N PHE A 430 -26.55 -14.80 -7.27
CA PHE A 430 -25.12 -14.93 -6.98
C PHE A 430 -24.30 -13.73 -7.45
N ARG A 431 -24.65 -13.11 -8.59
CA ARG A 431 -24.02 -11.86 -9.04
C ARG A 431 -24.25 -10.73 -8.04
N LYS A 432 -25.50 -10.51 -7.63
CA LYS A 432 -25.82 -9.49 -6.63
C LYS A 432 -25.14 -9.72 -5.29
N SER A 433 -25.02 -10.99 -4.87
CA SER A 433 -24.25 -11.36 -3.68
C SER A 433 -22.76 -11.00 -3.83
N PHE A 434 -22.15 -11.30 -4.99
CA PHE A 434 -20.76 -10.97 -5.28
C PHE A 434 -20.51 -9.46 -5.30
N ASP A 435 -21.41 -8.67 -5.88
CA ASP A 435 -21.25 -7.21 -5.96
C ASP A 435 -21.29 -6.54 -4.58
N LEU A 436 -22.01 -7.13 -3.62
CA LEU A 436 -22.13 -6.64 -2.24
C LEU A 436 -20.95 -7.05 -1.33
N ASP A 437 -20.33 -8.21 -1.57
CA ASP A 437 -19.10 -8.67 -0.90
C ASP A 437 -18.20 -9.40 -1.91
N PRO A 438 -17.39 -8.64 -2.68
CA PRO A 438 -16.52 -9.22 -3.71
C PRO A 438 -15.44 -10.16 -3.15
N GLY A 439 -15.12 -10.04 -1.85
CA GLY A 439 -14.16 -10.91 -1.17
C GLY A 439 -14.72 -12.30 -0.84
N ASN A 440 -16.04 -12.49 -0.91
CA ASN A 440 -16.66 -13.80 -0.73
C ASN A 440 -16.57 -14.62 -2.03
N SER A 441 -15.78 -15.70 -1.99
CA SER A 441 -15.59 -16.59 -3.15
C SER A 441 -16.74 -17.55 -3.39
N LYS A 442 -17.67 -17.75 -2.43
CA LYS A 442 -18.77 -18.73 -2.58
C LYS A 442 -19.72 -18.40 -3.73
N PRO A 443 -20.22 -17.15 -3.90
CA PRO A 443 -21.07 -16.80 -5.05
C PRO A 443 -20.33 -16.95 -6.38
N ALA A 444 -19.07 -16.51 -6.47
CA ALA A 444 -18.24 -16.65 -7.66
C ALA A 444 -18.03 -18.13 -8.06
N THR A 445 -17.80 -19.00 -7.07
CA THR A 445 -17.68 -20.45 -7.31
C THR A 445 -18.98 -21.03 -7.88
N ASN A 446 -20.14 -20.66 -7.31
CA ASN A 446 -21.43 -21.12 -7.82
C ASN A 446 -21.75 -20.57 -9.21
N LEU A 447 -21.38 -19.32 -9.52
CA LEU A 447 -21.51 -18.76 -10.87
C LEU A 447 -20.72 -19.59 -11.89
N THR A 448 -19.47 -19.94 -11.58
CA THR A 448 -18.62 -20.79 -12.44
C THR A 448 -19.24 -22.18 -12.64
N ILE A 449 -19.79 -22.78 -11.58
CA ILE A 449 -20.48 -24.08 -11.68
C ILE A 449 -21.69 -23.99 -12.61
N ILE A 450 -22.53 -22.95 -12.48
CA ILE A 450 -23.69 -22.78 -13.38
C ILE A 450 -23.22 -22.61 -14.82
N GLN A 451 -22.20 -21.78 -15.07
CA GLN A 451 -21.64 -21.58 -16.41
C GLN A 451 -21.16 -22.89 -17.03
N GLN A 452 -20.50 -23.75 -16.26
CA GLN A 452 -20.09 -25.09 -16.71
C GLN A 452 -21.31 -25.99 -17.01
N ILE A 453 -22.34 -25.99 -16.15
CA ILE A 453 -23.56 -26.78 -16.39
C ILE A 453 -24.24 -26.34 -17.70
N LEU A 454 -24.34 -25.04 -17.94
CA LEU A 454 -24.98 -24.49 -19.13
C LEU A 454 -24.15 -24.75 -20.40
N SER A 455 -22.82 -24.70 -20.33
CA SER A 455 -21.95 -25.01 -21.47
C SER A 455 -21.99 -26.50 -21.85
N PHE A 456 -22.12 -27.41 -20.88
CA PHE A 456 -22.30 -28.84 -21.15
C PHE A 456 -23.69 -29.18 -21.68
N ARG A 457 -24.73 -28.44 -21.30
CA ARG A 457 -26.10 -28.72 -21.72
C ARG A 457 -26.46 -28.16 -23.10
N ASN A 458 -25.56 -27.43 -23.78
CA ASN A 458 -25.86 -26.96 -25.12
C ASN A 458 -24.65 -26.56 -25.98
N PRO A 459 -24.26 -27.40 -26.96
CA PRO A 459 -23.47 -26.96 -28.10
C PRO A 459 -24.25 -26.02 -29.04
N ASP A 460 -25.61 -26.05 -29.02
CA ASP A 460 -26.46 -25.40 -30.02
C ASP A 460 -27.20 -24.13 -29.53
N LEU A 461 -27.13 -23.74 -28.25
CA LEU A 461 -27.71 -22.46 -27.75
C LEU A 461 -26.75 -21.26 -27.82
N LEU A 462 -25.51 -21.44 -28.28
CA LEU A 462 -24.54 -20.36 -28.43
C LEU A 462 -24.48 -19.77 -29.85
N ASN A 463 -25.43 -20.15 -30.72
CA ASN A 463 -25.60 -19.51 -32.02
C ASN A 463 -27.05 -19.03 -32.18
N PRO A 464 -27.37 -17.80 -31.73
CA PRO A 464 -28.69 -17.20 -31.98
C PRO A 464 -28.95 -16.95 -33.47
#